data_AF-A0AAD9MWN5-F1
#
_entry.id   AF-A0AAD9MWN5-F1
#
_cell.length_a   1.000
_cell.length_b   1.000
_cell.length_c   1.000
_cell.angle_alpha   90.00
_cell.angle_beta   90.00
_cell.angle_gamma   90.00
#
_symmetry.space_group_name_H-M   'P 1'
#
loop_
_entity.id
_entity.type
_entity.pdbx_description
1 polymer ?
#
loop_
_entity_poly.entity_id
_entity_poly.type
_entity_poly.pdbx_seq_one_letter_code
_entity_poly.pdbx_strand_id
1 'polypeptide(L)'
;MPRRFTYNIVVPVTPTPVGMVALLLAGRISFMKLKTFSEKKGNDWKMVYLARCEGTDTATITWKIDLQGTGLVADRMDIQALSTCYENGCIWWRICADEQCAVLPSDGRLTSVDNVSGSSVITISATLSQGQGNVSWQHTQLFRQSAQDVSNPFDVQIFLKSVKN
;
A
#
# COMPACT_ATOMS: atom_id res chain seq x y z
N MET A 1 8.12 -27.59 3.97
CA MET A 1 7.81 -26.51 4.92
C MET A 1 7.53 -25.25 4.10
N PRO A 2 6.39 -24.56 4.30
CA PRO A 2 6.15 -23.28 3.62
C PRO A 2 7.18 -22.25 4.11
N ARG A 3 7.87 -21.59 3.17
CA ARG A 3 8.77 -20.49 3.50
C ARG A 3 7.92 -19.23 3.67
N ARG A 4 7.97 -18.63 4.87
CA ARG A 4 7.29 -17.37 5.20
C ARG A 4 8.22 -16.21 4.87
N PHE A 5 7.75 -15.29 4.04
CA PHE A 5 8.39 -14.00 3.84
C PHE A 5 7.40 -12.91 4.26
N THR A 6 7.77 -12.12 5.27
CA THR A 6 7.04 -10.92 5.68
C THR A 6 7.69 -9.72 5.02
N TYR A 7 6.95 -9.02 4.17
CA TYR A 7 7.41 -7.77 3.57
C TYR A 7 6.78 -6.60 4.33
N ASN A 8 7.49 -6.10 5.34
CA ASN A 8 7.10 -4.87 6.02
C ASN A 8 7.47 -3.69 5.14
N ILE A 9 6.48 -3.05 4.54
CA ILE A 9 6.65 -1.72 3.98
C ILE A 9 6.49 -0.75 5.13
N VAL A 10 7.58 -0.60 5.88
CA VAL A 10 7.72 0.51 6.80
C VAL A 10 7.87 1.74 5.92
N VAL A 11 6.84 2.59 5.85
CA VAL A 11 7.02 3.95 5.37
C VAL A 11 8.08 4.56 6.28
N PRO A 12 9.32 4.81 5.83
CA PRO A 12 10.35 5.30 6.73
C PRO A 12 9.89 6.66 7.27
N VAL A 13 9.66 6.72 8.58
CA VAL A 13 9.27 7.94 9.31
C VAL A 13 10.49 8.86 9.51
N THR A 14 11.66 8.51 8.97
CA THR A 14 12.83 9.38 9.04
C THR A 14 12.67 10.53 8.04
N PRO A 15 12.77 11.80 8.51
CA PRO A 15 12.72 12.95 7.63
C PRO A 15 14.00 12.98 6.81
N THR A 16 13.98 12.45 5.59
CA THR A 16 15.04 12.79 4.63
C THR A 16 14.80 14.22 4.15
N PRO A 17 15.82 15.10 4.20
CA PRO A 17 15.72 16.40 3.58
C PRO A 17 15.65 16.16 2.07
N VAL A 18 14.59 16.69 1.45
CA VAL A 18 14.35 16.73 0.00
C VAL A 18 13.77 15.42 -0.58
N GLY A 19 12.48 15.51 -0.93
CA GLY A 19 11.87 14.95 -2.15
C GLY A 19 12.12 13.47 -2.48
N MET A 20 11.03 12.70 -2.48
CA MET A 20 10.89 11.32 -3.01
C MET A 20 11.23 10.22 -1.98
N VAL A 21 10.17 9.54 -1.52
CA VAL A 21 10.29 8.32 -0.70
C VAL A 21 10.55 7.16 -1.67
N ALA A 22 11.81 6.74 -1.76
CA ALA A 22 12.18 5.53 -2.49
C ALA A 22 11.86 4.31 -1.61
N LEU A 23 10.83 3.57 -1.98
CA LEU A 23 10.50 2.29 -1.38
C LEU A 23 11.16 1.19 -2.22
N LEU A 24 12.15 0.50 -1.65
CA LEU A 24 12.84 -0.62 -2.29
C LEU A 24 11.89 -1.83 -2.39
N LEU A 25 11.24 -1.95 -3.54
CA LEU A 25 10.78 -3.16 -4.24
C LEU A 25 10.04 -2.70 -5.50
N ALA A 26 10.76 -2.44 -6.59
CA ALA A 26 10.29 -2.16 -7.96
C ALA A 26 8.91 -1.48 -8.15
N GLY A 27 8.50 -0.60 -7.23
CA GLY A 27 7.19 0.00 -7.22
C GLY A 27 7.17 1.18 -8.18
N ARG A 28 6.26 1.18 -9.15
CA ARG A 28 5.96 2.39 -9.91
C ARG A 28 5.02 3.24 -9.06
N ILE A 29 5.54 4.36 -8.57
CA ILE A 29 4.73 5.38 -7.91
C ILE A 29 4.35 6.39 -8.99
N SER A 30 3.05 6.64 -9.15
CA SER A 30 2.56 7.73 -9.97
C SER A 30 1.82 8.73 -9.07
N PHE A 31 2.47 9.87 -8.83
CA PHE A 31 1.88 11.08 -8.24
C PHE A 31 1.37 10.95 -6.79
N MET A 32 2.22 10.47 -5.88
CA MET A 32 1.92 10.47 -4.43
C MET A 32 2.92 11.28 -3.63
N LYS A 33 2.46 11.86 -2.52
CA LYS A 33 3.28 12.65 -1.59
C LYS A 33 3.08 12.16 -0.16
N LEU A 34 4.19 11.98 0.56
CA LEU A 34 4.18 11.79 2.01
C LEU A 34 3.87 13.14 2.68
N LYS A 35 2.90 13.14 3.58
CA LYS A 35 2.52 14.33 4.34
C LYS A 35 2.54 14.02 5.82
N THR A 36 3.11 14.96 6.57
CA THR A 36 3.08 14.99 8.03
C THR A 36 2.25 16.21 8.44
N PHE A 37 1.19 15.97 9.21
CA PHE A 37 0.35 17.02 9.76
C PHE A 37 0.65 17.18 11.25
N SER A 38 0.89 18.41 11.70
CA SER A 38 1.08 18.75 13.11
C SER A 38 0.26 19.99 13.44
N GLU A 39 -0.68 19.89 14.37
CA GLU A 39 -1.49 21.03 14.80
C GLU A 39 -0.63 22.09 15.52
N LYS A 40 -0.74 23.34 15.08
CA LYS A 40 0.04 24.46 15.59
C LYS A 40 -0.63 25.07 16.83
N LYS A 41 -0.78 24.30 17.91
CA LYS A 41 -0.94 24.74 19.31
C LYS A 41 -1.14 23.54 20.24
N GLY A 42 -0.03 22.97 20.69
CA GLY A 42 0.04 22.41 22.05
C GLY A 42 -0.46 20.99 22.32
N ASN A 43 -0.59 20.10 21.32
CA ASN A 43 -0.63 18.66 21.61
C ASN A 43 -0.14 17.80 20.44
N ASP A 44 0.60 16.73 20.78
CA ASP A 44 1.47 15.87 19.95
C ASP A 44 0.80 14.98 18.87
N TRP A 45 -0.22 15.47 18.16
CA TRP A 45 -0.99 14.65 17.21
C TRP A 45 -0.36 14.75 15.81
N LYS A 46 0.88 14.26 15.69
CA LYS A 46 1.58 14.20 14.39
C LYS A 46 1.04 13.03 13.59
N MET A 47 0.15 13.29 12.63
CA MET A 47 -0.33 12.24 11.72
C MET A 47 0.53 12.19 10.47
N VAL A 48 0.82 10.98 9.98
CA VAL A 48 1.56 10.73 8.75
C VAL A 48 0.72 9.87 7.83
N TYR A 49 0.68 10.22 6.55
CA TYR A 49 -0.04 9.47 5.52
C TYR A 49 0.50 9.75 4.11
N LEU A 50 0.18 8.86 3.17
CA LEU A 50 0.36 9.12 1.75
C LEU A 50 -0.95 9.64 1.16
N ALA A 51 -0.87 10.72 0.39
CA ALA A 51 -2.01 11.31 -0.32
C ALA A 51 -1.65 11.57 -1.79
N ARG A 52 -2.65 12.00 -2.56
CA ARG A 52 -2.41 12.50 -3.91
C ARG A 52 -1.52 13.75 -3.87
N CYS A 53 -0.83 14.04 -4.97
CA CYS A 53 -0.22 15.36 -5.12
C CYS A 53 -1.30 16.45 -5.17
N GLU A 54 -0.97 17.63 -4.64
CA GLU A 54 -1.86 18.79 -4.72
C GLU A 54 -2.20 19.11 -6.18
N GLY A 55 -3.48 19.34 -6.47
CA GLY A 55 -3.96 19.63 -7.82
C GLY A 55 -4.14 18.41 -8.73
N THR A 56 -3.95 17.18 -8.27
CA THR A 56 -4.24 15.99 -9.07
C THR A 56 -5.61 15.37 -8.75
N ASP A 57 -6.33 14.96 -9.80
CA ASP A 57 -7.64 14.32 -9.68
C ASP A 57 -7.53 12.86 -9.24
N THR A 58 -6.45 12.19 -9.64
CA THR A 58 -6.20 10.79 -9.36
C THR A 58 -4.72 10.55 -9.02
N ALA A 59 -4.45 9.45 -8.33
CA ALA A 59 -3.09 8.93 -8.11
C ALA A 59 -3.15 7.41 -8.02
N THR A 60 -2.04 6.74 -8.31
CA THR A 60 -1.94 5.28 -8.15
C THR A 60 -0.56 4.90 -7.66
N ILE A 61 -0.53 4.01 -6.68
CA ILE A 61 0.68 3.31 -6.24
C ILE A 61 0.53 1.84 -6.48
N THR A 62 1.64 1.20 -6.86
CA THR A 62 1.66 -0.21 -7.19
C THR A 62 2.92 -0.86 -6.65
N TRP A 63 2.73 -2.01 -6.01
CA TRP A 63 3.77 -2.92 -5.55
C TRP A 63 3.74 -4.18 -6.41
N LYS A 64 4.90 -4.60 -6.91
CA LYS A 64 5.03 -5.81 -7.71
C LYS A 64 5.94 -6.81 -6.98
N ILE A 65 5.45 -8.02 -6.79
CA ILE A 65 6.24 -9.19 -6.41
C ILE A 65 6.49 -10.00 -7.67
N ASP A 66 7.76 -10.24 -7.99
CA ASP A 66 8.19 -10.97 -9.17
C ASP A 66 9.01 -12.18 -8.75
N LEU A 67 8.46 -13.37 -8.98
CA LEU A 67 9.05 -14.67 -8.67
C LEU A 67 9.55 -15.37 -9.94
N GLN A 68 9.52 -14.72 -11.09
CA GLN A 68 9.96 -15.33 -12.34
C GLN A 68 11.44 -15.75 -12.25
N GLY A 69 11.75 -16.93 -12.79
CA GLY A 69 13.11 -17.48 -12.76
C GLY A 69 13.57 -18.02 -11.40
N THR A 70 12.75 -17.93 -10.35
CA THR A 70 13.14 -18.42 -9.00
C THR A 70 12.84 -19.90 -8.77
N GLY A 71 12.03 -20.53 -9.62
CA GLY A 71 11.48 -21.89 -9.39
C GLY A 71 10.40 -21.95 -8.29
N LEU A 72 9.93 -20.78 -7.82
CA LEU A 72 8.90 -20.64 -6.81
C LEU A 72 7.64 -19.99 -7.41
N VAL A 73 6.50 -20.33 -6.84
CA VAL A 73 5.20 -19.69 -7.09
C VAL A 73 4.53 -19.38 -5.76
N ALA A 74 3.60 -18.42 -5.79
CA ALA A 74 2.76 -18.16 -4.64
C ALA A 74 1.86 -19.36 -4.33
N ASP A 75 1.60 -19.57 -3.05
CA ASP A 75 0.68 -20.59 -2.55
C ASP A 75 -0.58 -19.93 -1.99
N ARG A 76 -0.38 -18.95 -1.10
CA ARG A 76 -1.40 -18.06 -0.56
C ARG A 76 -0.78 -16.72 -0.18
N MET A 77 -1.62 -15.72 0.05
CA MET A 77 -1.20 -14.39 0.51
C MET A 77 -2.14 -13.88 1.58
N ASP A 78 -1.58 -13.25 2.62
CA ASP A 78 -2.35 -12.47 3.59
C ASP A 78 -1.93 -11.00 3.46
N ILE A 79 -2.92 -10.11 3.44
CA ILE A 79 -2.68 -8.67 3.27
C ILE A 79 -3.49 -7.85 4.25
N GLN A 80 -2.84 -6.85 4.84
CA GLN A 80 -3.48 -5.78 5.57
C GLN A 80 -3.04 -4.45 4.97
N ALA A 81 -4.00 -3.60 4.60
CA ALA A 81 -3.71 -2.29 4.02
C ALA A 81 -4.66 -1.22 4.58
N LEU A 82 -4.13 -0.36 5.46
CA LEU A 82 -4.90 0.73 6.05
C LEU A 82 -5.10 1.87 5.05
N SER A 83 -6.34 2.33 4.95
CA SER A 83 -6.71 3.49 4.16
C SER A 83 -7.83 4.26 4.84
N THR A 84 -7.86 5.58 4.61
CA THR A 84 -8.89 6.47 5.14
C THR A 84 -9.38 7.38 4.03
N CYS A 85 -10.70 7.45 3.87
CA CYS A 85 -11.36 8.40 2.99
C CYS A 85 -12.13 9.43 3.82
N TYR A 86 -12.13 10.69 3.35
CA TYR A 86 -12.91 11.79 3.89
C TYR A 86 -13.82 12.35 2.79
N GLU A 87 -14.94 12.96 3.16
CA GLU A 87 -15.95 13.44 2.22
C GLU A 87 -16.36 12.35 1.21
N ASN A 88 -16.28 12.64 -0.09
CA ASN A 88 -16.47 11.68 -1.18
C ASN A 88 -15.15 11.10 -1.72
N GLY A 89 -14.05 11.19 -0.98
CA GLY A 89 -12.78 10.55 -1.36
C GLY A 89 -12.98 9.04 -1.57
N CYS A 90 -12.30 8.48 -2.58
CA CYS A 90 -12.43 7.07 -2.91
C CYS A 90 -11.05 6.43 -3.10
N ILE A 91 -10.83 5.32 -2.39
CA ILE A 91 -9.64 4.48 -2.52
C ILE A 91 -10.07 3.11 -2.97
N TRP A 92 -9.49 2.65 -4.08
CA TRP A 92 -9.75 1.33 -4.63
C TRP A 92 -8.49 0.47 -4.58
N TRP A 93 -8.56 -0.63 -3.84
CA TRP A 93 -7.49 -1.61 -3.73
C TRP A 93 -7.73 -2.78 -4.69
N ARG A 94 -6.68 -3.17 -5.41
CA ARG A 94 -6.70 -4.25 -6.38
C ARG A 94 -5.48 -5.14 -6.21
N ILE A 95 -5.67 -6.45 -6.26
CA ILE A 95 -4.60 -7.43 -6.45
C ILE A 95 -4.76 -8.06 -7.82
N CYS A 96 -3.65 -8.27 -8.52
CA CYS A 96 -3.57 -9.08 -9.72
C CYS A 96 -2.49 -10.14 -9.56
N ALA A 97 -2.85 -11.40 -9.75
CA ALA A 97 -1.97 -12.56 -9.77
C ALA A 97 -1.92 -13.08 -11.22
N ASP A 98 -0.80 -12.86 -11.88
CA ASP A 98 -0.66 -12.96 -13.34
C ASP A 98 -1.80 -12.22 -14.09
N GLU A 99 -2.74 -12.93 -14.72
CA GLU A 99 -3.87 -12.35 -15.46
C GLU A 99 -5.15 -12.19 -14.63
N GLN A 100 -5.22 -12.79 -13.44
CA GLN A 100 -6.41 -12.77 -12.61
C GLN A 100 -6.35 -11.63 -11.60
N CYS A 101 -7.40 -10.81 -11.52
CA CYS A 101 -7.46 -9.72 -10.55
C CYS A 101 -8.68 -9.78 -9.66
N ALA A 102 -8.51 -9.33 -8.41
CA ALA A 102 -9.56 -9.18 -7.43
C ALA A 102 -9.49 -7.80 -6.76
N VAL A 103 -10.64 -7.33 -6.30
CA VAL A 103 -10.75 -6.13 -5.47
C VAL A 103 -10.57 -6.54 -4.01
N LEU A 104 -9.78 -5.77 -3.27
CA LEU A 104 -9.67 -5.95 -1.84
C LEU A 104 -10.66 -5.05 -1.10
N PRO A 105 -11.24 -5.52 0.01
CA PRO A 105 -11.93 -4.65 0.95
C PRO A 105 -11.02 -3.50 1.40
N SER A 106 -11.56 -2.28 1.44
CA SER A 106 -10.85 -1.09 1.92
C SER A 106 -11.04 -0.85 3.42
N ASP A 107 -11.34 -1.89 4.19
CA ASP A 107 -11.68 -1.81 5.62
C ASP A 107 -10.45 -1.90 6.55
N GLY A 108 -9.26 -2.09 5.98
CA GLY A 108 -8.00 -2.16 6.71
C GLY A 108 -7.81 -3.45 7.53
N ARG A 109 -8.68 -4.44 7.35
CA ARG A 109 -8.57 -5.72 8.02
C ARG A 109 -7.61 -6.66 7.28
N LEU A 110 -7.03 -7.59 8.04
CA LEU A 110 -6.26 -8.68 7.46
C LEU A 110 -7.19 -9.53 6.58
N THR A 111 -6.83 -9.68 5.32
CA THR A 111 -7.58 -10.44 4.31
C THR A 111 -6.68 -11.53 3.74
N SER A 112 -7.15 -12.77 3.78
CA SER A 112 -6.51 -13.87 3.08
C SER A 112 -6.97 -13.91 1.62
N VAL A 113 -6.02 -14.08 0.72
CA VAL A 113 -6.19 -14.00 -0.72
C VAL A 113 -5.68 -15.32 -1.31
N ASP A 114 -6.61 -16.23 -1.59
CA ASP A 114 -6.28 -17.59 -2.05
C ASP A 114 -6.09 -17.67 -3.57
N ASN A 115 -6.61 -16.71 -4.33
CA ASN A 115 -6.55 -16.67 -5.80
C ASN A 115 -5.17 -16.27 -6.36
N VAL A 116 -4.13 -16.26 -5.53
CA VAL A 116 -2.74 -16.06 -5.96
C VAL A 116 -1.99 -17.37 -6.19
N SER A 117 -2.60 -18.51 -5.88
CA SER A 117 -1.91 -19.81 -5.90
C SER A 117 -1.45 -20.17 -7.30
N GLY A 118 -0.17 -20.53 -7.44
CA GLY A 118 0.46 -20.83 -8.72
C GLY A 118 1.06 -19.62 -9.44
N SER A 119 0.80 -18.40 -8.98
CA SER A 119 1.27 -17.21 -9.67
C SER A 119 2.74 -16.91 -9.44
N SER A 120 3.38 -16.44 -10.52
CA SER A 120 4.78 -16.02 -10.51
C SER A 120 4.92 -14.51 -10.40
N VAL A 121 3.89 -13.75 -10.76
CA VAL A 121 3.84 -12.29 -10.62
C VAL A 121 2.59 -11.90 -9.87
N ILE A 122 2.76 -11.09 -8.82
CA ILE A 122 1.65 -10.52 -8.06
C ILE A 122 1.81 -9.01 -8.03
N THR A 123 0.74 -8.29 -8.31
CA THR A 123 0.68 -6.83 -8.30
C THR A 123 -0.40 -6.38 -7.32
N ILE A 124 -0.06 -5.48 -6.41
CA ILE A 124 -0.98 -4.83 -5.47
C ILE A 124 -1.04 -3.37 -5.85
N SER A 125 -2.24 -2.81 -6.03
CA SER A 125 -2.42 -1.42 -6.42
C SER A 125 -3.46 -0.74 -5.56
N ALA A 126 -3.20 0.53 -5.22
CA ALA A 126 -4.18 1.44 -4.65
C ALA A 126 -4.38 2.63 -5.59
N THR A 127 -5.61 2.84 -6.02
CA THR A 127 -6.02 4.00 -6.84
C THR A 127 -6.81 4.98 -5.97
N LEU A 128 -6.33 6.22 -5.91
CA LEU A 128 -6.91 7.31 -5.12
C LEU A 128 -7.63 8.26 -6.07
N SER A 129 -8.88 8.63 -5.77
CA SER A 129 -9.70 9.50 -6.62
C SER A 129 -10.75 10.29 -5.83
N GLN A 130 -11.50 11.16 -6.51
CA GLN A 130 -12.56 11.99 -5.95
C GLN A 130 -12.06 12.97 -4.86
N GLY A 131 -12.91 13.39 -3.93
CA GLY A 131 -12.65 14.51 -3.00
C GLY A 131 -13.31 15.81 -3.46
N GLN A 132 -13.29 16.83 -2.59
CA GLN A 132 -13.99 18.09 -2.83
C GLN A 132 -13.09 19.30 -2.54
N GLY A 133 -13.25 20.35 -3.34
CA GLY A 133 -12.55 21.63 -3.17
C GLY A 133 -11.04 21.56 -3.39
N ASN A 134 -10.35 22.63 -2.97
CA ASN A 134 -8.91 22.81 -3.18
C ASN A 134 -8.04 21.83 -2.36
N VAL A 135 -8.65 21.10 -1.43
CA VAL A 135 -7.99 20.11 -0.56
C VAL A 135 -8.38 18.67 -0.92
N SER A 136 -9.07 18.44 -2.04
CA SER A 136 -9.52 17.11 -2.49
C SER A 136 -8.40 16.06 -2.52
N TRP A 137 -7.16 16.48 -2.81
CA TRP A 137 -5.97 15.63 -2.84
C TRP A 137 -5.70 14.90 -1.51
N GLN A 138 -6.10 15.48 -0.37
CA GLN A 138 -5.90 14.88 0.97
C GLN A 138 -7.12 14.08 1.45
N HIS A 139 -8.22 14.03 0.70
CA HIS A 139 -9.43 13.29 1.09
C HIS A 139 -9.28 11.77 0.91
N THR A 140 -8.18 11.33 0.29
CA THR A 140 -7.79 9.93 0.15
C THR A 140 -6.40 9.75 0.75
N GLN A 141 -6.30 8.99 1.84
CA GLN A 141 -5.09 8.82 2.61
C GLN A 141 -4.78 7.34 2.77
N LEU A 142 -3.60 6.91 2.29
CA LEU A 142 -3.08 5.59 2.59
C LEU A 142 -2.25 5.65 3.87
N PHE A 143 -2.35 4.61 4.68
CA PHE A 143 -1.47 4.37 5.83
C PHE A 143 -1.48 5.51 6.85
N ARG A 144 -2.64 6.14 7.04
CA ARG A 144 -2.82 7.20 8.04
C ARG A 144 -2.60 6.64 9.44
N GLN A 145 -1.55 7.11 10.09
CA GLN A 145 -1.18 6.71 11.45
C GLN A 145 -0.61 7.88 12.24
N SER A 146 -0.58 7.73 13.57
CA SER A 146 0.17 8.64 14.42
C SER A 146 1.67 8.41 14.25
N ALA A 147 2.49 9.46 14.40
CA ALA A 147 3.94 9.36 14.29
C ALA A 147 4.58 8.52 15.41
N GLN A 148 3.85 8.29 16.50
CA GLN A 148 4.24 7.40 17.59
C GLN A 148 3.65 5.99 17.47
N ASP A 149 2.80 5.75 16.46
CA ASP A 149 2.28 4.42 16.18
C ASP A 149 3.39 3.56 15.57
N VAL A 150 3.56 2.37 16.13
CA VAL A 150 4.57 1.38 15.70
C VAL A 150 3.94 0.19 14.98
N SER A 151 2.61 0.21 14.79
CA SER A 151 1.91 -0.81 14.02
C SER A 151 2.26 -0.70 12.53
N ASN A 152 2.11 -1.82 11.82
CA ASN A 152 2.34 -1.84 10.37
C ASN A 152 1.03 -1.47 9.66
N PRO A 153 0.93 -0.28 9.03
CA PRO A 153 -0.27 0.10 8.29
C PRO A 153 -0.39 -0.62 6.94
N PHE A 154 0.69 -1.29 6.52
CA PHE A 154 0.73 -2.13 5.33
C PHE A 154 1.57 -3.37 5.62
N ASP A 155 0.93 -4.53 5.71
CA ASP A 155 1.59 -5.83 5.89
C ASP A 155 1.17 -6.77 4.76
N VAL A 156 2.16 -7.40 4.15
CA VAL A 156 1.99 -8.36 3.07
C VAL A 156 2.80 -9.60 3.42
N GLN A 157 2.10 -10.72 3.59
CA GLN A 157 2.70 -12.02 3.85
C GLN A 157 2.40 -12.93 2.67
N ILE A 158 3.46 -13.47 2.06
CA ILE A 158 3.33 -14.37 0.93
C ILE A 158 3.95 -15.71 1.32
N PHE A 159 3.19 -16.76 1.08
CA PHE A 159 3.62 -18.13 1.29
C PHE A 159 3.96 -18.71 -0.07
N LEU A 160 5.15 -19.31 -0.19
CA LEU A 160 5.68 -19.80 -1.45
C LEU A 160 5.76 -21.32 -1.46
N LYS A 161 5.55 -21.91 -2.64
CA LYS A 161 5.80 -23.33 -2.93
C LYS A 161 6.68 -23.47 -4.17
N SER A 162 7.41 -24.58 -4.23
CA SER A 162 8.21 -24.93 -5.41
C SER A 162 7.34 -25.42 -6.55
N VAL A 163 7.72 -25.05 -7.78
CA VAL A 163 7.17 -25.68 -8.98
C VAL A 163 7.66 -27.13 -9.01
N LYS A 164 6.75 -28.10 -8.90
CA LYS A 164 7.11 -29.51 -9.08
C LYS A 164 7.29 -29.74 -10.59
N ASN A 165 8.52 -30.10 -10.99
CA ASN A 165 8.79 -30.68 -12.29
C ASN A 165 8.21 -32.10 -12.37
#